data_AF-A0A6G3R8D2-F1
#
_entry.id   AF-A0A6G3R8D2-F1
#
_cell.length_a   1.000
_cell.length_b   1.000
_cell.length_c   1.000
_cell.angle_alpha   90.00
_cell.angle_beta   90.00
_cell.angle_gamma   90.00
#
_symmetry.space_group_name_H-M   'P 1'
#
loop_
_entity.id
_entity.type
_entity.pdbx_description
1 polymer ?
#
loop_
_entity_poly.entity_id
_entity_poly.type
_entity_poly.pdbx_seq_one_letter_code
_entity_poly.pdbx_strand_id
1 'polypeptide(L)'
;MTVPRQPSSPDRSGAPEPPDGEGGPARRTEARSHMIRRRWLTAIIIVLLIGVPAGYLVISANQSRNSGRDKEDKYSATGLTAGWPSRVQRRLYDVPVQPYSEEVAYYETNNWRTSRLYVQFLTSNAGLTRFLKQIGSEESAFKADDITISKRDRNVVGWEFTGPGPWYGLTHRQKDPAPTLDVVVDRSNAQHPMVYVVSTTTP
;
A
#
# COMPACT_ATOMS: atom_id res chain seq x y z
N MET A 1 -45.26 -55.27 -20.41
CA MET A 1 -45.80 -55.10 -19.04
C MET A 1 -45.68 -53.61 -18.70
N THR A 2 -46.54 -52.75 -19.22
CA THR A 2 -47.94 -52.45 -18.81
C THR A 2 -47.99 -51.59 -17.55
N VAL A 3 -47.91 -50.27 -17.73
CA VAL A 3 -48.80 -49.29 -17.09
C VAL A 3 -50.14 -49.42 -17.86
N PRO A 4 -51.36 -49.45 -17.27
CA PRO A 4 -51.91 -48.39 -16.40
C PRO A 4 -52.96 -48.85 -15.36
N ARG A 5 -53.42 -47.91 -14.51
CA ARG A 5 -54.86 -47.51 -14.42
C ARG A 5 -55.10 -46.52 -13.29
N GLN A 6 -55.65 -45.37 -13.68
CA GLN A 6 -56.50 -44.52 -12.87
C GLN A 6 -57.92 -44.64 -13.46
N PRO A 7 -58.97 -44.76 -12.64
CA PRO A 7 -60.15 -43.89 -12.74
C PRO A 7 -60.75 -43.60 -11.34
N SER A 8 -61.60 -42.63 -11.03
CA SER A 8 -62.35 -41.59 -11.76
C SER A 8 -62.98 -40.66 -10.70
N SER A 9 -63.09 -39.37 -11.00
CA SER A 9 -63.87 -38.40 -10.20
C SER A 9 -65.38 -38.54 -10.44
N PRO A 10 -66.23 -38.21 -9.46
CA PRO A 10 -67.60 -37.83 -9.72
C PRO A 10 -67.76 -36.30 -9.75
N ASP A 11 -68.60 -35.89 -10.70
CA ASP A 11 -69.08 -34.55 -11.03
C ASP A 11 -70.20 -34.07 -10.07
N ARG A 12 -70.45 -32.76 -10.10
CA ARG A 12 -71.64 -31.97 -9.70
C ARG A 12 -71.37 -30.91 -8.64
N SER A 13 -71.98 -29.73 -8.65
CA SER A 13 -72.76 -28.91 -9.59
C SER A 13 -73.12 -27.66 -8.78
N GLY A 14 -73.22 -26.49 -9.42
CA GLY A 14 -74.05 -25.39 -8.89
C GLY A 14 -73.33 -24.06 -8.70
N ALA A 15 -73.32 -23.25 -9.76
CA ALA A 15 -73.41 -21.80 -9.64
C ALA A 15 -74.89 -21.39 -9.75
N PRO A 16 -75.30 -20.31 -9.08
CA PRO A 16 -75.78 -19.16 -9.85
C PRO A 16 -75.26 -17.80 -9.33
N GLU A 17 -75.23 -16.85 -10.27
CA GLU A 17 -74.84 -15.44 -10.15
C GLU A 17 -76.03 -14.54 -9.66
N PRO A 18 -75.92 -13.19 -9.55
CA PRO A 18 -76.26 -12.39 -8.35
C PRO A 18 -77.56 -11.56 -8.48
N PRO A 19 -77.89 -10.69 -7.49
CA PRO A 19 -78.22 -9.31 -7.86
C PRO A 19 -77.71 -8.21 -6.90
N ASP A 20 -77.18 -7.15 -7.52
CA ASP A 20 -77.30 -5.70 -7.29
C ASP A 20 -77.86 -5.15 -5.96
N GLY A 21 -77.15 -4.18 -5.37
CA GLY A 21 -77.67 -3.30 -4.31
C GLY A 21 -76.64 -2.35 -3.72
N GLU A 22 -76.79 -1.05 -4.00
CA GLU A 22 -75.92 0.09 -3.71
C GLU A 22 -75.72 0.42 -2.21
N GLY A 23 -74.57 1.04 -1.88
CA GLY A 23 -74.39 1.81 -0.63
C GLY A 23 -72.94 2.02 -0.16
N GLY A 24 -72.23 3.03 -0.67
CA GLY A 24 -71.01 3.58 -0.03
C GLY A 24 -71.36 4.48 1.18
N PRO A 25 -70.41 4.81 2.10
CA PRO A 25 -69.25 5.70 1.81
C PRO A 25 -67.97 5.31 2.62
N ALA A 26 -66.73 5.80 2.47
CA ALA A 26 -66.01 6.71 1.59
C ALA A 26 -64.52 6.29 1.68
N ARG A 27 -63.86 5.93 0.57
CA ARG A 27 -62.40 5.84 0.54
C ARG A 27 -61.85 7.25 0.39
N ARG A 28 -61.20 7.76 1.45
CA ARG A 28 -60.38 8.98 1.35
C ARG A 28 -59.30 8.74 0.31
N THR A 29 -59.32 9.54 -0.75
CA THR A 29 -58.29 9.55 -1.79
C THR A 29 -56.98 10.01 -1.15
N GLU A 30 -56.01 9.10 -0.97
CA GLU A 30 -54.65 9.49 -0.61
C GLU A 30 -54.11 10.44 -1.68
N ALA A 31 -53.78 11.67 -1.30
CA ALA A 31 -53.20 12.64 -2.21
C ALA A 31 -51.87 12.09 -2.75
N ARG A 32 -51.72 12.04 -4.09
CA ARG A 32 -50.52 11.54 -4.81
C ARG A 32 -49.18 12.04 -4.24
N SER A 33 -49.16 13.21 -3.59
CA SER A 33 -47.99 13.76 -2.91
C SER A 33 -47.43 12.86 -1.80
N HIS A 34 -48.26 12.12 -1.08
CA HIS A 34 -47.80 11.25 0.01
C HIS A 34 -47.13 9.97 -0.50
N MET A 35 -47.55 9.46 -1.65
CA MET A 35 -46.92 8.28 -2.29
C MET A 35 -45.50 8.59 -2.78
N ILE A 36 -45.29 9.78 -3.34
CA ILE A 36 -43.97 10.24 -3.80
C ILE A 36 -43.03 10.41 -2.60
N ARG A 37 -43.48 11.08 -1.53
CA ARG A 37 -42.69 11.25 -0.30
C ARG A 37 -42.31 9.91 0.34
N ARG A 38 -43.23 8.94 0.38
CA ARG A 38 -42.95 7.60 0.91
C ARG A 38 -41.91 6.86 0.06
N ARG A 39 -41.98 6.98 -1.27
CA ARG A 39 -41.00 6.37 -2.19
C ARG A 39 -39.59 6.95 -2.02
N TRP A 40 -39.46 8.25 -1.87
CA TRP A 40 -38.17 8.89 -1.59
C TRP A 40 -37.61 8.50 -0.23
N LEU A 41 -38.45 8.44 0.81
CA LEU A 41 -38.04 8.00 2.14
C LEU A 41 -37.55 6.54 2.12
N THR A 42 -38.26 5.64 1.43
CA THR A 42 -37.84 4.25 1.27
C THR A 42 -36.52 4.15 0.50
N ALA A 43 -36.33 4.94 -0.57
CA ALA A 43 -35.07 4.96 -1.32
C ALA A 43 -33.90 5.41 -0.45
N ILE A 44 -34.07 6.48 0.35
CA ILE A 44 -33.05 6.97 1.29
C ILE A 44 -32.72 5.90 2.34
N ILE A 45 -33.73 5.24 2.91
CA ILE A 45 -33.53 4.17 3.90
C ILE A 45 -32.77 2.99 3.30
N ILE A 46 -33.07 2.59 2.06
CA ILE A 46 -32.35 1.52 1.35
C ILE A 46 -30.89 1.90 1.13
N VAL A 47 -30.62 3.13 0.69
CA VAL A 47 -29.25 3.64 0.50
C VAL A 47 -28.49 3.66 1.83
N LEU A 48 -29.12 4.05 2.94
CA LEU A 48 -28.52 4.03 4.27
C LEU A 48 -28.27 2.60 4.77
N LEU A 49 -29.24 1.69 4.63
CA LEU A 49 -29.12 0.32 5.09
C LEU A 49 -28.10 -0.51 4.31
N ILE A 50 -27.85 -0.20 3.04
CA ILE A 50 -26.84 -0.90 2.23
C ILE A 50 -25.50 -0.14 2.30
N GLY A 51 -25.53 1.19 2.19
CA GLY A 51 -24.34 2.04 2.13
C GLY A 51 -23.55 2.07 3.43
N VAL A 52 -24.21 2.01 4.60
CA VAL A 52 -23.52 2.01 5.90
C VAL A 52 -22.76 0.71 6.15
N PRO A 53 -23.34 -0.51 6.04
CA PRO A 53 -22.57 -1.74 6.20
C PRO A 53 -21.55 -1.96 5.08
N ALA A 54 -21.86 -1.57 3.84
CA ALA A 54 -20.87 -1.63 2.75
C ALA A 54 -19.70 -0.65 2.98
N GLY A 55 -19.96 0.54 3.52
CA GLY A 55 -18.94 1.54 3.86
C GLY A 55 -18.08 1.13 5.07
N TYR A 56 -18.68 0.48 6.08
CA TYR A 56 -17.96 0.02 7.27
C TYR A 56 -16.99 -1.14 6.95
N LEU A 57 -17.35 -2.02 6.02
CA LEU A 57 -16.48 -3.12 5.56
C LEU A 57 -15.21 -2.63 4.83
N VAL A 58 -15.21 -1.42 4.27
CA VAL A 58 -14.03 -0.85 3.57
C VAL A 58 -12.97 -0.32 4.55
N ILE A 59 -13.35 0.06 5.77
CA ILE A 59 -12.45 0.79 6.69
C ILE A 59 -11.78 -0.14 7.71
N SER A 60 -12.35 -1.30 8.04
CA SER A 60 -11.91 -2.11 9.18
C SER A 60 -10.87 -3.20 8.89
N ALA A 61 -10.60 -3.55 7.62
CA ALA A 61 -9.71 -4.69 7.30
C ALA A 61 -8.27 -4.31 6.95
N ASN A 62 -7.96 -3.03 6.68
CA ASN A 62 -6.71 -2.70 5.98
C ASN A 62 -5.52 -2.31 6.87
N GLN A 63 -5.66 -2.23 8.20
CA GLN A 63 -4.60 -1.61 9.01
C GLN A 63 -3.53 -2.57 9.60
N SER A 64 -3.76 -3.89 9.63
CA SER A 64 -2.88 -4.77 10.43
C SER A 64 -2.24 -5.96 9.68
N ARG A 65 -2.72 -6.37 8.51
CA ARG A 65 -2.11 -7.48 7.74
C ARG A 65 -1.68 -7.10 6.32
N ASN A 66 -2.24 -6.04 5.76
CA ASN A 66 -1.82 -5.50 4.47
C ASN A 66 -0.58 -4.64 4.58
N SER A 67 -0.25 -4.05 5.74
CA SER A 67 0.95 -3.20 5.85
C SER A 67 2.28 -3.92 5.58
N GLY A 68 2.34 -5.26 5.73
CA GLY A 68 3.49 -6.07 5.30
C GLY A 68 3.51 -6.29 3.79
N ARG A 69 2.36 -6.64 3.20
CA ARG A 69 2.18 -6.83 1.76
C ARG A 69 2.33 -5.54 0.98
N ASP A 70 1.71 -4.44 1.42
CA ASP A 70 1.82 -3.12 0.82
C ASP A 70 3.27 -2.60 0.85
N LYS A 71 4.04 -2.95 1.88
CA LYS A 71 5.49 -2.65 1.93
C LYS A 71 6.26 -3.48 0.92
N GLU A 72 6.06 -4.80 0.90
CA GLU A 72 6.68 -5.69 -0.09
C GLU A 72 6.30 -5.31 -1.53
N ASP A 73 5.05 -4.96 -1.79
CA ASP A 73 4.53 -4.54 -3.09
C ASP A 73 5.14 -3.20 -3.53
N LYS A 74 5.29 -2.23 -2.60
CA LYS A 74 5.95 -0.95 -2.87
C LYS A 74 7.40 -1.13 -3.34
N TYR A 75 8.12 -2.09 -2.79
CA TYR A 75 9.51 -2.35 -3.16
C TYR A 75 9.63 -3.26 -4.40
N SER A 76 8.73 -4.23 -4.56
CA SER A 76 8.73 -5.19 -5.67
C SER A 76 8.59 -4.53 -7.04
N ALA A 77 7.86 -3.42 -7.14
CA ALA A 77 7.73 -2.65 -8.39
C ALA A 77 9.03 -1.93 -8.82
N THR A 78 10.00 -1.81 -7.90
CA THR A 78 11.25 -1.03 -8.09
C THR A 78 12.52 -1.89 -8.09
N GLY A 79 12.40 -3.21 -7.95
CA GLY A 79 13.54 -4.12 -7.81
C GLY A 79 14.13 -4.19 -6.39
N LEU A 80 13.73 -3.30 -5.48
CA LEU A 80 14.09 -3.39 -4.07
C LEU A 80 13.38 -4.60 -3.41
N THR A 81 14.12 -5.30 -2.56
CA THR A 81 13.60 -6.36 -1.69
C THR A 81 13.45 -5.79 -0.30
N ALA A 82 12.25 -5.89 0.27
CA ALA A 82 11.98 -5.49 1.65
C ALA A 82 12.81 -6.35 2.62
N GLY A 83 13.36 -5.72 3.64
CA GLY A 83 14.15 -6.36 4.68
C GLY A 83 15.63 -6.07 4.58
N TRP A 84 16.41 -6.83 5.35
CA TRP A 84 17.82 -6.54 5.58
C TRP A 84 18.70 -7.23 4.55
N PRO A 85 19.68 -6.53 3.95
CA PRO A 85 20.76 -7.22 3.25
C PRO A 85 21.49 -8.15 4.21
N SER A 86 21.94 -9.29 3.69
CA SER A 86 22.64 -10.30 4.46
C SER A 86 23.88 -9.72 5.15
N ARG A 87 24.37 -10.39 6.20
CA ARG A 87 25.61 -9.98 6.87
C ARG A 87 26.81 -9.94 5.91
N VAL A 88 26.84 -10.87 4.95
CA VAL A 88 27.89 -10.94 3.92
C VAL A 88 27.80 -9.74 2.99
N GLN A 89 26.62 -9.42 2.44
CA GLN A 89 26.43 -8.24 1.58
C GLN A 89 26.84 -6.96 2.31
N ARG A 90 26.34 -6.73 3.54
CA ARG A 90 26.70 -5.52 4.31
C ARG A 90 28.19 -5.38 4.56
N ARG A 91 28.90 -6.51 4.72
CA ARG A 91 30.36 -6.50 4.91
C ARG A 91 31.12 -6.31 3.61
N LEU A 92 30.67 -6.91 2.51
CA LEU A 92 31.31 -6.78 1.20
C LEU A 92 31.16 -5.36 0.63
N TYR A 93 30.02 -4.75 0.86
CA TYR A 93 29.66 -3.43 0.33
C TYR A 93 29.86 -2.31 1.36
N ASP A 94 30.43 -2.56 2.54
CA ASP A 94 30.59 -1.59 3.63
C ASP A 94 29.33 -0.76 3.92
N VAL A 95 28.16 -1.41 3.98
CA VAL A 95 26.88 -0.76 4.34
C VAL A 95 26.42 -1.27 5.71
N PRO A 96 26.91 -0.69 6.82
CA PRO A 96 26.52 -1.10 8.15
C PRO A 96 25.15 -0.50 8.52
N VAL A 97 24.07 -1.11 8.03
CA VAL A 97 22.70 -0.73 8.43
C VAL A 97 22.57 -0.87 9.95
N GLN A 98 22.11 0.18 10.62
CA GLN A 98 22.15 0.29 12.08
C GLN A 98 21.01 -0.50 12.74
N PRO A 99 21.25 -1.15 13.89
CA PRO A 99 20.18 -1.79 14.67
C PRO A 99 18.99 -0.86 14.89
N TYR A 100 17.79 -1.42 14.92
CA TYR A 100 16.51 -0.69 15.05
C TYR A 100 16.17 0.25 13.89
N SER A 101 16.84 0.10 12.74
CA SER A 101 16.39 0.74 11.51
C SER A 101 15.08 0.11 11.01
N GLU A 102 14.22 0.94 10.45
CA GLU A 102 12.95 0.56 9.83
C GLU A 102 12.99 0.81 8.33
N GLU A 103 11.96 0.38 7.61
CA GLU A 103 11.83 0.58 6.15
C GLU A 103 13.07 0.15 5.36
N VAL A 104 13.79 -0.85 5.88
CA VAL A 104 14.99 -1.36 5.25
C VAL A 104 14.59 -2.08 3.97
N ALA A 105 15.21 -1.69 2.87
CA ALA A 105 15.08 -2.38 1.60
C ALA A 105 16.41 -2.33 0.85
N TYR A 106 16.68 -3.35 0.04
CA TYR A 106 17.93 -3.43 -0.69
C TYR A 106 17.77 -4.08 -2.06
N TYR A 107 18.71 -3.81 -2.95
CA TYR A 107 18.82 -4.48 -4.24
C TYR A 107 20.30 -4.64 -4.56
N GLU A 108 20.68 -5.77 -5.16
CA GLU A 108 22.06 -6.01 -5.58
C GLU A 108 22.10 -6.24 -7.08
N THR A 109 23.04 -5.57 -7.75
CA THR A 109 23.38 -5.84 -9.14
C THR A 109 24.83 -6.25 -9.24
N ASN A 110 25.10 -7.37 -9.90
CA ASN A 110 26.46 -7.88 -10.05
C ASN A 110 26.75 -8.19 -11.53
N ASN A 111 27.90 -7.72 -12.01
CA ASN A 111 28.51 -8.20 -13.25
C ASN A 111 30.03 -8.31 -13.07
N TRP A 112 30.70 -8.94 -14.04
CA TRP A 112 32.13 -9.22 -13.98
C TRP A 112 33.05 -7.99 -13.82
N ARG A 113 32.58 -6.77 -14.11
CA ARG A 113 33.35 -5.51 -13.94
C ARG A 113 33.00 -4.77 -12.68
N THR A 114 31.77 -4.89 -12.20
CA THR A 114 31.28 -4.01 -11.13
C THR A 114 30.11 -4.65 -10.43
N SER A 115 30.19 -4.59 -9.11
CA SER A 115 29.14 -5.02 -8.19
C SER A 115 28.60 -3.80 -7.46
N ARG A 116 27.27 -3.72 -7.32
CA ARG A 116 26.60 -2.63 -6.61
C ARG A 116 25.56 -3.14 -5.64
N LEU A 117 25.48 -2.51 -4.48
CA LEU A 117 24.41 -2.69 -3.51
C LEU A 117 23.71 -1.35 -3.30
N TYR A 118 22.39 -1.36 -3.53
CA TYR A 118 21.49 -0.27 -3.23
C TYR A 118 20.80 -0.59 -1.91
N VAL A 119 20.81 0.33 -0.96
CA VAL A 119 20.16 0.14 0.33
C VAL A 119 19.44 1.43 0.72
N GLN A 120 18.23 1.28 1.25
CA GLN A 120 17.55 2.35 1.99
C GLN A 120 17.20 1.87 3.39
N PHE A 121 17.15 2.80 4.34
CA PHE A 121 16.66 2.55 5.68
C PHE A 121 16.31 3.84 6.42
N LEU A 122 15.23 3.78 7.20
CA LEU A 122 14.85 4.81 8.17
C LEU A 122 15.60 4.55 9.48
N THR A 123 16.26 5.56 10.03
CA THR A 123 17.01 5.44 11.29
C THR A 123 16.78 6.63 12.20
N SER A 124 17.20 6.54 13.46
CA SER A 124 17.34 7.71 14.35
C SER A 124 18.58 8.55 14.00
N ASN A 125 18.64 9.79 14.48
CA ASN A 125 19.84 10.64 14.40
C ASN A 125 21.09 9.95 14.96
N ALA A 126 20.98 9.31 16.14
CA ALA A 126 22.10 8.56 16.72
C ALA A 126 22.54 7.38 15.85
N GLY A 127 21.60 6.71 15.17
CA GLY A 127 21.91 5.69 14.18
C GLY A 127 22.64 6.28 12.97
N LEU A 128 22.17 7.39 12.41
CA LEU A 128 22.87 8.07 11.31
C LEU A 128 24.31 8.43 11.68
N THR A 129 24.54 9.04 12.85
CA THR A 129 25.90 9.35 13.33
C THR A 129 26.77 8.09 13.44
N ARG A 130 26.23 6.97 13.94
CA ARG A 130 26.95 5.69 14.03
C ARG A 130 27.26 5.07 12.67
N PHE A 131 26.31 5.12 11.74
CA PHE A 131 26.50 4.67 10.37
C PHE A 131 27.67 5.41 9.72
N LEU A 132 27.66 6.75 9.78
CA LEU A 132 28.71 7.59 9.22
C LEU A 132 30.07 7.25 9.84
N LYS A 133 30.14 7.16 11.18
CA LYS A 133 31.38 6.81 11.87
C LYS A 133 31.93 5.45 11.45
N GLN A 134 31.06 4.45 11.24
CA GLN A 134 31.48 3.11 10.82
C GLN A 134 31.98 3.05 9.39
N ILE A 135 31.49 3.92 8.50
CA ILE A 135 32.03 4.09 7.14
C ILE A 135 33.18 5.12 7.08
N GLY A 136 33.70 5.59 8.23
CA GLY A 136 34.82 6.52 8.28
C GLY A 136 34.48 7.96 7.87
N SER A 137 33.24 8.39 8.06
CA SER A 137 32.74 9.74 7.77
C SER A 137 32.05 10.37 9.00
N GLU A 138 31.55 11.58 8.83
CA GLU A 138 30.87 12.38 9.85
C GLU A 138 29.82 13.31 9.22
N GLU A 139 28.93 13.87 10.04
CA GLU A 139 27.81 14.71 9.55
C GLU A 139 28.28 16.01 8.87
N SER A 140 29.43 16.55 9.27
CA SER A 140 30.08 17.72 8.66
C SER A 140 30.50 17.50 7.21
N ALA A 141 30.64 16.24 6.77
CA ALA A 141 31.00 15.90 5.40
C ALA A 141 29.81 16.01 4.42
N PHE A 142 28.58 16.14 4.93
CA PHE A 142 27.41 16.33 4.09
C PHE A 142 27.39 17.70 3.42
N LYS A 143 26.92 17.72 2.18
CA LYS A 143 26.54 18.93 1.46
C LYS A 143 25.02 19.04 1.46
N ALA A 144 24.51 20.20 1.89
CA ALA A 144 23.10 20.51 1.80
C ALA A 144 22.67 20.64 0.33
N ASP A 145 21.42 20.24 0.04
CA ASP A 145 20.81 20.28 -1.28
C ASP A 145 21.60 19.52 -2.37
N ASP A 146 22.38 18.51 -1.95
CA ASP A 146 23.17 17.67 -2.84
C ASP A 146 22.58 16.25 -2.93
N ILE A 147 22.53 15.73 -4.15
CA ILE A 147 22.05 14.40 -4.47
C ILE A 147 23.20 13.66 -5.15
N THR A 148 24.01 12.99 -4.34
CA THR A 148 25.23 12.30 -4.80
C THR A 148 24.92 11.02 -5.59
N ILE A 149 23.79 10.37 -5.31
CA ILE A 149 23.36 9.18 -6.04
C ILE A 149 22.92 9.57 -7.46
N SER A 150 23.59 8.96 -8.45
CA SER A 150 23.40 9.30 -9.86
C SER A 150 21.97 9.05 -10.33
N LYS A 151 21.54 9.78 -11.38
CA LYS A 151 20.23 9.54 -12.01
C LYS A 151 20.09 8.11 -12.54
N ARG A 152 21.19 7.51 -13.01
CA ARG A 152 21.19 6.11 -13.48
C ARG A 152 20.87 5.16 -12.34
N ASP A 153 21.56 5.31 -11.21
CA ASP A 153 21.39 4.44 -10.05
C ASP A 153 20.01 4.60 -9.43
N ARG A 154 19.51 5.84 -9.36
CA ARG A 154 18.12 6.15 -9.00
C ARG A 154 17.10 5.39 -9.83
N ASN A 155 17.26 5.40 -11.16
CA ASN A 155 16.34 4.72 -12.07
C ASN A 155 16.37 3.18 -11.91
N VAL A 156 17.50 2.60 -11.48
CA VAL A 156 17.60 1.15 -11.26
C VAL A 156 16.66 0.70 -10.14
N VAL A 157 16.52 1.52 -9.09
CA VAL A 157 15.72 1.21 -7.89
C VAL A 157 14.50 2.13 -7.70
N GLY A 158 14.12 2.89 -8.72
CA GLY A 158 12.94 3.77 -8.71
C GLY A 158 12.96 4.91 -7.67
N TRP A 159 14.14 5.42 -7.31
CA TRP A 159 14.26 6.57 -6.40
C TRP A 159 14.14 7.91 -7.14
N GLU A 160 13.20 8.76 -6.75
CA GLU A 160 12.97 10.05 -7.45
C GLU A 160 13.58 11.26 -6.72
N PHE A 161 13.66 11.24 -5.38
CA PHE A 161 14.14 12.35 -4.52
C PHE A 161 13.50 13.72 -4.84
N THR A 162 12.17 13.75 -4.96
CA THR A 162 11.39 14.96 -5.27
C THR A 162 10.67 15.57 -4.07
N GLY A 163 10.84 14.98 -2.88
CA GLY A 163 10.23 15.46 -1.64
C GLY A 163 10.80 16.82 -1.21
N PRO A 164 10.14 17.49 -0.26
CA PRO A 164 10.52 18.83 0.20
C PRO A 164 11.91 18.89 0.88
N GLY A 165 12.48 17.74 1.26
CA GLY A 165 13.74 17.68 2.00
C GLY A 165 13.60 18.17 3.44
N PRO A 166 14.67 18.66 4.08
CA PRO A 166 15.97 18.97 3.48
C PRO A 166 16.79 17.73 3.11
N TRP A 167 17.50 17.81 1.97
CA TRP A 167 18.32 16.73 1.42
C TRP A 167 19.81 16.98 1.67
N TYR A 168 20.55 15.91 1.94
CA TYR A 168 21.99 15.97 2.19
C TYR A 168 22.71 14.86 1.42
N GLY A 169 23.80 15.24 0.74
CA GLY A 169 24.60 14.34 -0.08
C GLY A 169 26.02 14.16 0.45
N LEU A 170 26.52 12.94 0.39
CA LEU A 170 27.90 12.56 0.70
C LEU A 170 28.36 11.50 -0.30
N THR A 171 29.58 11.67 -0.83
CA THR A 171 30.29 10.60 -1.55
C THR A 171 31.55 10.25 -0.77
N HIS A 172 31.61 9.03 -0.23
CA HIS A 172 32.78 8.50 0.46
C HIS A 172 33.58 7.61 -0.50
N ARG A 173 34.70 8.14 -1.01
CA ARG A 173 35.59 7.43 -1.93
C ARG A 173 36.63 6.63 -1.16
N GLN A 174 36.78 5.36 -1.53
CA GLN A 174 37.81 4.47 -1.02
C GLN A 174 38.70 3.98 -2.17
N LYS A 175 39.86 3.42 -1.83
CA LYS A 175 40.75 2.81 -2.82
C LYS A 175 40.26 1.40 -3.14
N ASP A 176 40.23 1.04 -4.41
CA ASP A 176 39.89 -0.32 -4.85
C ASP A 176 40.73 -1.38 -4.10
N PRO A 177 40.12 -2.51 -3.72
CA PRO A 177 38.75 -2.95 -4.03
C PRO A 177 37.68 -2.46 -3.04
N ALA A 178 38.02 -1.59 -2.07
CA ALA A 178 37.03 -1.09 -1.12
C ALA A 178 35.96 -0.25 -1.85
N PRO A 179 34.68 -0.40 -1.49
CA PRO A 179 33.59 0.22 -2.23
C PRO A 179 33.58 1.75 -2.09
N THR A 180 33.20 2.44 -3.16
CA THR A 180 32.76 3.84 -3.06
C THR A 180 31.30 3.89 -2.63
N LEU A 181 30.98 4.75 -1.66
CA LEU A 181 29.62 4.92 -1.13
C LEU A 181 29.07 6.29 -1.53
N ASP A 182 27.98 6.31 -2.29
CA ASP A 182 27.16 7.50 -2.50
C ASP A 182 25.96 7.44 -1.56
N VAL A 183 25.88 8.41 -0.66
CA VAL A 183 24.89 8.50 0.41
C VAL A 183 24.03 9.74 0.22
N VAL A 184 22.71 9.57 0.22
CA VAL A 184 21.73 10.66 0.29
C VAL A 184 20.91 10.49 1.55
N VAL A 185 20.66 11.58 2.27
CA VAL A 185 19.82 11.59 3.48
C VAL A 185 18.68 12.57 3.29
N ASP A 186 17.45 12.09 3.49
CA ASP A 186 16.27 12.93 3.67
C ASP A 186 16.06 13.20 5.16
N ARG A 187 16.06 14.48 5.54
CA ARG A 187 15.75 14.95 6.90
C ARG A 187 14.39 15.64 7.00
N SER A 188 13.47 15.39 6.07
CA SER A 188 12.07 15.85 6.14
C SER A 188 11.41 15.46 7.47
N ASN A 189 11.75 14.29 8.01
CA ASN A 189 11.56 13.97 9.42
C ASN A 189 12.86 14.22 10.21
N ALA A 190 12.87 15.27 11.03
CA ALA A 190 14.05 15.67 11.81
C ALA A 190 14.50 14.65 12.87
N GLN A 191 13.61 13.73 13.31
CA GLN A 191 13.93 12.71 14.31
C GLN A 191 14.35 11.39 13.67
N HIS A 192 13.79 11.09 12.50
CA HIS A 192 14.01 9.84 11.78
C HIS A 192 14.44 10.10 10.33
N PRO A 193 15.72 10.40 10.08
CA PRO A 193 16.24 10.53 8.73
C PRO A 193 16.10 9.22 7.93
N MET A 194 15.68 9.36 6.67
CA MET A 194 15.74 8.28 5.68
C MET A 194 17.09 8.34 4.97
N VAL A 195 17.81 7.22 4.97
CA VAL A 195 19.15 7.10 4.38
C VAL A 195 19.08 6.23 3.13
N TYR A 196 19.67 6.70 2.05
CA TYR A 196 19.83 6.00 0.79
C TYR A 196 21.32 5.83 0.51
N VAL A 197 21.74 4.63 0.13
CA VAL A 197 23.15 4.29 -0.11
C VAL A 197 23.26 3.51 -1.41
N VAL A 198 24.19 3.93 -2.27
CA VAL A 198 24.71 3.10 -3.36
C VAL A 198 26.16 2.80 -3.05
N SER A 199 26.45 1.52 -2.83
CA SER A 199 27.81 1.02 -2.66
C SER A 199 28.28 0.38 -3.95
N THR A 200 29.39 0.84 -4.50
CA THR A 200 29.96 0.35 -5.76
C THR A 200 31.37 -0.18 -5.54
N THR A 201 31.63 -1.43 -5.90
CA THR A 201 32.96 -2.05 -5.84
C THR A 201 33.32 -2.73 -7.16
N THR A 202 34.62 -2.78 -7.45
CA THR A 202 35.20 -3.55 -8.55
C THR A 202 35.78 -4.85 -7.95
N PRO A 203 35.19 -6.03 -8.26
CA PRO A 203 35.64 -7.31 -7.72
C PRO A 203 37.03 -7.72 -8.21
#